data_AF-A0A1S8FDZ6-F1
#
_entry.id   AF-A0A1S8FDZ6-F1
#
_cell.length_a   1.000
_cell.length_b   1.000
_cell.length_c   1.000
_cell.angle_alpha   90.00
_cell.angle_beta   90.00
_cell.angle_gamma   90.00
#
_symmetry.space_group_name_H-M   'P 1'
#
loop_
_entity.id
_entity.type
_entity.pdbx_description
1 polymer ?
#
loop_
_entity_poly.entity_id
_entity_poly.type
_entity_poly.pdbx_seq_one_letter_code
_entity_poly.pdbx_strand_id
1 'polypeptide(L)'
;MTIHKAETSRAAGEPRRVAVLGAPGTGKTRLAAELMAALGRNPVGTAVFLVADNPPLADVLGSRGFDRVLLMGLDLPAHQGGKPAQDTADQQLRQALAKTDFPYTVVYGTGPARLAHAQEALHSLAGCGNHPTSGAPAQRPWLWACDTCSDPDCERRLLSDLLASRAS
;
A
#
# COMPACT_ATOMS: atom_id res chain seq x y z
N MET A 1 -16.25 -0.44 27.71
CA MET A 1 -15.94 0.97 27.40
C MET A 1 -14.99 0.97 26.22
N THR A 2 -15.53 0.95 25.01
CA THR A 2 -14.75 0.83 23.76
C THR A 2 -14.26 2.21 23.40
N ILE A 3 -12.96 2.46 23.59
CA ILE A 3 -12.33 3.73 23.22
C ILE A 3 -12.19 3.69 21.70
N HIS A 4 -13.10 4.35 20.99
CA HIS A 4 -12.92 4.67 19.57
C HIS A 4 -11.70 5.59 19.48
N LYS A 5 -10.59 5.09 18.94
CA LYS A 5 -9.39 5.88 18.66
C LYS A 5 -9.82 6.96 17.67
N ALA A 6 -9.87 8.21 18.14
CA ALA A 6 -10.24 9.36 17.34
C ALA A 6 -9.42 9.37 16.05
N GLU A 7 -10.11 9.42 14.91
CA GLU A 7 -9.51 9.80 13.64
C GLU A 7 -9.00 11.24 13.83
N THR A 8 -7.70 11.37 14.08
CA THR A 8 -7.04 12.66 14.22
C THR A 8 -7.05 13.31 12.83
N SER A 9 -8.09 14.10 12.56
CA SER A 9 -8.13 14.99 11.39
C SER A 9 -6.88 15.85 11.44
N ARG A 10 -5.94 15.58 10.54
CA ARG A 10 -4.62 16.23 10.51
C ARG A 10 -4.80 17.71 10.14
N ALA A 11 -4.12 18.59 10.86
CA ALA A 11 -4.23 20.03 10.65
C ALA A 11 -3.83 20.39 9.20
N ALA A 12 -4.60 21.28 8.57
CA ALA A 12 -4.31 21.78 7.23
C ALA A 12 -2.90 22.41 7.21
N GLY A 13 -1.95 21.74 6.56
CA GLY A 13 -0.55 22.20 6.44
C GLY A 13 0.51 21.24 6.98
N GLU A 14 0.15 20.16 7.69
CA GLU A 14 1.15 19.17 8.11
C GLU A 14 1.58 18.28 6.92
N PRO A 15 2.88 17.99 6.75
CA PRO A 15 3.34 17.15 5.66
C PRO A 15 2.74 15.74 5.72
N ARG A 16 2.10 15.33 4.62
CA ARG A 16 1.63 13.95 4.44
C ARG A 16 2.83 13.03 4.27
N ARG A 17 2.80 11.86 4.90
CA ARG A 17 3.87 10.87 4.89
C ARG A 17 3.42 9.68 4.05
N VAL A 18 4.14 9.43 2.96
CA VAL A 18 3.86 8.35 2.03
C VAL A 18 5.05 7.39 2.03
N ALA A 19 4.81 6.12 2.32
CA ALA A 19 5.82 5.08 2.12
C ALA A 19 5.70 4.52 0.70
N VAL A 20 6.81 4.40 -0.02
CA VAL A 20 6.92 3.73 -1.32
C VAL A 20 7.84 2.52 -1.13
N LEU A 21 7.23 1.35 -1.08
CA LEU A 21 7.87 0.07 -0.83
C LEU A 21 7.92 -0.75 -2.12
N GLY A 22 8.88 -1.65 -2.23
CA GLY A 22 8.89 -2.62 -3.32
C GLY A 22 10.22 -3.33 -3.47
N ALA A 23 10.17 -4.53 -4.04
CA ALA A 23 11.36 -5.33 -4.30
C ALA A 23 12.44 -4.57 -5.11
N PRO A 24 13.72 -4.97 -5.03
CA PRO A 24 14.79 -4.40 -5.83
C PRO A 24 14.44 -4.38 -7.33
N GLY A 25 14.70 -3.29 -8.04
CA GLY A 25 14.42 -3.20 -9.49
C GLY A 25 12.95 -2.93 -9.89
N THR A 26 12.03 -2.73 -8.95
CA THR A 26 10.62 -2.36 -9.22
C THR A 26 10.40 -0.88 -9.58
N GLY A 27 11.47 -0.08 -9.65
CA GLY A 27 11.39 1.32 -10.05
C GLY A 27 10.90 2.30 -8.96
N LYS A 28 10.74 1.86 -7.70
CA LYS A 28 10.28 2.69 -6.57
C LYS A 28 10.99 4.05 -6.43
N THR A 29 12.31 4.11 -6.60
CA THR A 29 13.08 5.36 -6.48
C THR A 29 12.71 6.33 -7.60
N ARG A 30 12.55 5.82 -8.82
CA ARG A 30 12.11 6.63 -9.97
C ARG A 30 10.69 7.14 -9.77
N LEU A 31 9.77 6.26 -9.34
CA LEU A 31 8.40 6.66 -9.07
C LEU A 31 8.31 7.72 -7.97
N ALA A 32 9.07 7.57 -6.88
CA ALA A 32 9.10 8.57 -5.80
C ALA A 32 9.60 9.93 -6.31
N ALA A 33 10.63 9.95 -7.16
CA ALA A 33 11.10 11.18 -7.78
C ALA A 33 10.05 11.81 -8.70
N GLU A 34 9.37 11.01 -9.53
CA GLU A 34 8.29 11.47 -10.42
C GLU A 34 7.09 12.01 -9.62
N LEU A 35 6.73 11.37 -8.49
CA LEU A 35 5.69 11.84 -7.58
C LEU A 35 6.07 13.15 -6.89
N MET A 36 7.30 13.28 -6.37
CA MET A 36 7.78 14.53 -5.79
C MET A 36 7.73 15.68 -6.81
N ALA A 37 8.14 15.42 -8.05
CA ALA A 37 8.09 16.40 -9.13
C ALA A 37 6.65 16.77 -9.53
N ALA A 38 5.73 15.80 -9.54
CA ALA A 38 4.32 16.03 -9.86
C ALA A 38 3.58 16.81 -8.77
N LEU A 39 3.81 16.46 -7.50
CA LEU A 39 3.19 17.14 -6.35
C LEU A 39 3.78 18.53 -6.11
N GLY A 40 5.04 18.78 -6.48
CA GLY A 40 5.60 20.14 -6.50
C GLY A 40 4.86 21.09 -7.44
N ARG A 41 4.12 20.56 -8.44
CA ARG A 41 3.29 21.33 -9.37
C ARG A 41 1.83 21.49 -8.91
N ASN A 42 1.40 20.75 -7.89
CA ASN A 42 0.05 20.81 -7.34
C ASN A 42 0.12 20.66 -5.81
N PRO A 43 -0.03 21.75 -5.03
CA PRO A 43 0.33 21.80 -3.61
C PRO A 43 -0.70 21.07 -2.72
N VAL A 44 -0.84 19.77 -2.90
CA VAL A 44 -1.57 18.88 -2.00
C VAL A 44 -0.64 18.52 -0.83
N GLY A 45 -0.27 19.53 -0.03
CA GLY A 45 0.60 19.39 1.13
C GLY A 45 2.03 18.92 0.80
N THR A 46 2.98 19.24 1.68
CA THR A 46 4.35 18.73 1.55
C THR A 46 4.34 17.22 1.79
N ALA A 47 4.54 16.41 0.75
CA ALA A 47 4.62 14.96 0.92
C ALA A 47 6.05 14.52 1.26
N VAL A 48 6.24 13.81 2.39
CA VAL A 48 7.50 13.16 2.75
C VAL A 48 7.44 11.71 2.30
N PHE A 49 8.34 11.35 1.37
CA PHE A 49 8.42 10.00 0.83
C PHE A 49 9.51 9.17 1.51
N LEU A 50 9.14 7.99 2.01
CA LEU A 50 10.11 6.96 2.42
C LEU A 50 10.20 5.92 1.30
N VAL A 51 11.37 5.76 0.69
CA VAL A 51 11.62 4.73 -0.32
C VAL A 51 12.45 3.62 0.29
N ALA A 52 11.95 2.38 0.27
CA ALA A 52 12.68 1.25 0.85
C ALA A 52 12.36 -0.09 0.18
N ASP A 53 13.36 -0.97 0.15
CA ASP A 53 13.31 -2.27 -0.52
C ASP A 53 12.59 -3.32 0.33
N ASN A 54 12.93 -3.38 1.61
CA ASN A 54 12.29 -4.22 2.63
C ASN A 54 12.68 -3.70 4.01
N PRO A 55 12.20 -2.51 4.43
CA PRO A 55 12.54 -2.02 5.74
C PRO A 55 11.79 -2.84 6.80
N PRO A 56 12.28 -2.92 8.04
CA PRO A 56 11.49 -3.47 9.14
C PRO A 56 10.22 -2.65 9.32
N LEU A 57 9.09 -3.16 8.79
CA LEU A 57 7.84 -2.40 8.69
C LEU A 57 7.25 -2.03 10.05
N ALA A 58 7.52 -2.83 11.09
CA ALA A 58 7.14 -2.52 12.45
C ALA A 58 7.74 -1.19 12.93
N ASP A 59 9.01 -0.94 12.62
CA ASP A 59 9.70 0.30 13.01
C ASP A 59 9.23 1.46 12.15
N VAL A 60 9.07 1.22 10.84
CA VAL A 60 8.61 2.23 9.89
C VAL A 60 7.20 2.68 10.24
N LEU A 61 6.23 1.78 10.22
CA LEU A 61 4.82 2.11 10.43
C LEU A 61 4.51 2.50 11.89
N GLY A 62 5.21 1.90 12.86
CA GLY A 62 4.99 2.15 14.28
C GLY A 62 5.55 3.47 14.80
N SER A 63 6.68 3.96 14.27
CA SER A 63 7.33 5.17 14.80
C SER A 63 6.98 6.46 14.06
N ARG A 64 6.60 6.38 12.78
CA ARG A 64 6.58 7.57 11.89
C ARG A 64 5.20 7.96 11.39
N GLY A 65 4.14 7.17 11.63
CA GLY A 65 2.77 7.48 11.23
C GLY A 65 2.64 7.84 9.74
N PHE A 66 2.39 6.86 8.88
CA PHE A 66 2.16 7.10 7.46
C PHE A 66 0.68 7.37 7.20
N ASP A 67 0.36 8.16 6.18
CA ASP A 67 -1.02 8.35 5.70
C ASP A 67 -1.35 7.34 4.59
N ARG A 68 -0.34 6.98 3.78
CA ARG A 68 -0.43 5.94 2.74
C ARG A 68 0.85 5.13 2.63
N VAL A 69 0.65 3.88 2.25
CA VAL A 69 1.70 2.96 1.82
C VAL A 69 1.38 2.54 0.39
N LEU A 70 2.35 2.75 -0.51
CA LEU A 70 2.34 2.27 -1.88
C LEU A 70 3.32 1.11 -1.99
N LEU A 71 2.86 -0.02 -2.52
CA LEU A 71 3.70 -1.18 -2.81
C LEU A 71 3.88 -1.32 -4.33
N MET A 72 5.10 -1.47 -4.82
CA MET A 72 5.34 -1.66 -6.25
C MET A 72 5.04 -3.08 -6.72
N GLY A 73 4.30 -3.19 -7.81
CA GLY A 73 4.12 -4.44 -8.55
C GLY A 73 5.41 -4.91 -9.25
N LEU A 74 5.44 -6.21 -9.56
CA LEU A 74 6.52 -6.93 -10.24
C LEU A 74 6.36 -6.99 -11.77
N ASP A 75 5.64 -6.02 -12.34
CA ASP A 75 5.30 -5.91 -13.76
C ASP A 75 6.42 -5.27 -14.61
N LEU A 76 7.51 -4.83 -13.99
CA LEU A 76 8.74 -4.46 -14.69
C LEU A 76 9.60 -5.70 -14.98
N PRO A 77 10.34 -5.72 -16.10
CA PRO A 77 11.26 -6.80 -16.40
C PRO A 77 12.32 -6.91 -15.30
N ALA A 78 12.47 -8.12 -14.75
CA ALA A 78 13.51 -8.41 -13.79
C ALA A 78 14.89 -8.24 -14.45
N HIS A 79 15.85 -7.68 -13.70
CA HIS A 79 17.25 -7.73 -14.14
C HIS A 79 17.70 -9.20 -14.13
N GLN A 80 18.58 -9.58 -15.07
CA GLN A 80 18.93 -10.97 -15.32
C GLN A 80 19.31 -11.72 -14.03
N GLY A 81 18.66 -12.87 -13.78
CA GLY A 81 18.87 -13.69 -12.58
C GLY A 81 18.19 -13.21 -11.30
N GLY A 82 17.58 -12.02 -11.30
CA GLY A 82 16.99 -11.40 -10.10
C GLY A 82 15.54 -11.77 -9.80
N LYS A 83 14.84 -12.46 -10.70
CA LYS A 83 13.38 -12.72 -10.57
C LYS A 83 13.00 -13.45 -9.28
N PRO A 84 13.66 -14.57 -8.87
CA PRO A 84 13.29 -15.25 -7.63
C PRO A 84 13.54 -14.40 -6.37
N ALA A 85 14.60 -13.60 -6.38
CA ALA A 85 14.93 -12.70 -5.27
C ALA A 85 13.93 -11.53 -5.19
N GLN A 86 13.47 -11.02 -6.33
CA GLN A 86 12.41 -10.00 -6.40
C GLN A 86 11.08 -10.56 -5.88
N ASP A 87 10.69 -11.75 -6.33
CA ASP A 87 9.46 -12.41 -5.89
C ASP A 87 9.49 -12.69 -4.38
N THR A 88 10.62 -13.16 -3.85
CA THR A 88 10.81 -13.39 -2.40
C THR A 88 10.70 -12.08 -1.61
N ALA A 89 11.34 -11.01 -2.08
CA ALA A 89 11.30 -9.71 -1.40
C ALA A 89 9.88 -9.11 -1.40
N ASP A 90 9.16 -9.21 -2.53
CA ASP A 90 7.76 -8.77 -2.63
C ASP A 90 6.85 -9.56 -1.69
N GLN A 91 7.01 -10.89 -1.66
CA GLN A 91 6.23 -11.76 -0.78
C GLN A 91 6.50 -11.43 0.71
N GLN A 92 7.75 -11.16 1.09
CA GLN A 92 8.10 -10.74 2.45
C GLN A 92 7.46 -9.41 2.82
N LEU A 93 7.48 -8.42 1.92
CA LEU A 93 6.82 -7.13 2.12
C LEU A 93 5.31 -7.32 2.32
N ARG A 94 4.65 -8.11 1.47
CA ARG A 94 3.21 -8.39 1.58
C ARG A 94 2.85 -9.10 2.88
N GLN A 95 3.63 -10.10 3.28
CA GLN A 95 3.43 -10.80 4.55
C GLN A 95 3.63 -9.87 5.74
N ALA A 96 4.61 -8.96 5.67
CA ALA A 96 4.86 -8.00 6.72
C ALA A 96 3.74 -6.94 6.79
N LEU A 97 3.27 -6.43 5.65
CA LEU A 97 2.12 -5.52 5.58
C LEU A 97 0.84 -6.19 6.06
N ALA A 98 0.61 -7.47 5.73
CA ALA A 98 -0.56 -8.21 6.19
C ALA A 98 -0.57 -8.45 7.71
N LYS A 99 0.59 -8.43 8.37
CA LYS A 99 0.70 -8.47 9.85
C LYS A 99 0.44 -7.13 10.50
N THR A 100 0.35 -6.06 9.70
CA THR A 100 0.02 -4.72 10.17
C THR A 100 -1.42 -4.42 9.76
N ASP A 101 -2.23 -3.83 10.64
CA ASP A 101 -3.57 -3.36 10.27
C ASP A 101 -3.53 -2.09 9.38
N PHE A 102 -2.42 -1.88 8.64
CA PHE A 102 -2.19 -0.69 7.84
C PHE A 102 -2.58 -0.94 6.38
N PRO A 103 -3.54 -0.19 5.82
CA PRO A 103 -3.95 -0.35 4.43
C PRO A 103 -2.85 0.11 3.48
N TYR A 104 -2.65 -0.63 2.38
CA TYR A 104 -1.68 -0.29 1.35
C TYR A 104 -2.29 -0.45 -0.05
N THR A 105 -1.75 0.27 -1.03
CA THR A 105 -2.17 0.19 -2.43
C THR A 105 -1.01 -0.36 -3.27
N VAL A 106 -1.29 -1.40 -4.05
CA VAL A 106 -0.31 -1.92 -5.01
C VAL A 106 -0.38 -1.09 -6.30
N VAL A 107 0.77 -0.63 -6.76
CA VAL A 107 0.88 0.20 -7.96
C VAL A 107 1.59 -0.59 -9.05
N TYR A 108 0.82 -0.89 -10.10
CA TYR A 108 1.26 -1.51 -11.35
C TYR A 108 1.36 -0.48 -12.48
N GLY A 109 1.99 -0.86 -13.57
CA GLY A 109 2.06 -0.12 -14.83
C GLY A 109 3.50 0.15 -15.27
N THR A 110 3.66 0.63 -16.50
CA THR A 110 4.97 1.04 -17.02
C THR A 110 4.96 2.53 -17.36
N GLY A 111 6.10 3.20 -17.15
CA GLY A 111 6.28 4.61 -17.50
C GLY A 111 5.17 5.52 -16.93
N PRO A 112 4.58 6.42 -17.76
CA PRO A 112 3.59 7.39 -17.30
C PRO A 112 2.34 6.79 -16.65
N ALA A 113 1.92 5.58 -17.06
CA ALA A 113 0.73 4.93 -16.51
C ALA A 113 0.92 4.59 -15.02
N ARG A 114 2.14 4.16 -14.64
CA ARG A 114 2.48 3.89 -13.23
C ARG A 114 2.38 5.15 -12.39
N LEU A 115 2.88 6.27 -12.91
CA LEU A 115 2.82 7.56 -12.23
C LEU A 115 1.37 8.02 -12.05
N ALA A 116 0.53 7.89 -13.08
CA ALA A 116 -0.89 8.24 -13.00
C ALA A 116 -1.63 7.42 -11.94
N HIS A 117 -1.41 6.09 -11.90
CA HIS A 117 -1.98 5.23 -10.86
C HIS A 117 -1.54 5.63 -9.45
N ALA A 118 -0.26 5.97 -9.27
CA ALA A 118 0.25 6.42 -7.99
C ALA A 118 -0.36 7.78 -7.57
N GLN A 119 -0.55 8.70 -8.51
CA GLN A 119 -1.21 9.98 -8.25
C GLN A 119 -2.67 9.78 -7.83
N GLU A 120 -3.41 8.90 -8.51
CA GLU A 120 -4.79 8.58 -8.15
C GLU A 120 -4.90 8.01 -6.73
N ALA A 121 -4.01 7.09 -6.36
CA ALA A 121 -3.94 6.55 -5.01
C ALA A 121 -3.71 7.65 -3.95
N LEU A 122 -2.97 8.71 -4.28
CA LEU A 122 -2.72 9.85 -3.40
C LEU A 122 -3.84 10.91 -3.45
N HIS A 123 -4.55 11.09 -4.56
CA HIS A 123 -5.70 12.00 -4.63
C HIS A 123 -6.83 11.55 -3.70
N SER A 124 -6.98 10.23 -3.49
CA SER A 124 -7.92 9.68 -2.49
C SER A 124 -7.66 10.19 -1.06
N LEU A 125 -6.44 10.65 -0.74
CA LEU A 125 -6.13 11.29 0.53
C LEU A 125 -6.52 12.77 0.58
N ALA A 126 -6.64 13.43 -0.57
CA ALA A 126 -6.94 14.86 -0.66
C ALA A 126 -8.44 15.15 -0.52
N GLY A 127 -9.30 14.19 -0.86
CA GLY A 127 -10.75 14.31 -0.77
C GLY A 127 -11.35 13.50 0.39
N CYS A 128 -11.32 14.05 1.60
CA CYS A 128 -12.14 13.51 2.69
C CYS A 128 -13.58 14.02 2.51
N GLY A 129 -14.51 13.15 2.10
CA GLY A 129 -15.92 13.52 2.03
C GLY A 129 -16.85 12.48 1.41
N ASN A 130 -16.79 11.23 1.88
CA ASN A 130 -17.83 10.17 1.84
C ASN A 130 -17.20 8.81 1.57
N HIS A 131 -16.83 8.12 2.64
CA HIS A 131 -16.95 6.67 2.62
C HIS A 131 -18.34 6.36 3.20
N PRO A 132 -19.24 5.67 2.48
CA PRO A 132 -20.47 5.22 3.11
C PRO A 132 -20.09 4.23 4.21
N THR A 133 -20.38 4.61 5.45
CA THR A 133 -20.44 3.69 6.58
C THR A 133 -21.60 2.73 6.34
N SER A 134 -21.40 1.75 5.48
CA SER A 134 -22.33 0.63 5.34
C SER A 134 -22.06 -0.35 6.47
N GLY A 135 -22.89 -0.27 7.50
CA GLY A 135 -22.95 -1.25 8.57
C GLY A 135 -23.21 -2.64 7.99
N ALA A 136 -22.23 -3.53 8.12
CA ALA A 136 -22.37 -4.96 7.92
C ALA A 136 -21.48 -5.70 8.93
N PRO A 137 -21.92 -6.85 9.45
CA PRO A 137 -21.37 -7.46 10.66
C PRO A 137 -19.97 -8.01 10.39
N ALA A 138 -19.03 -7.73 11.32
CA ALA A 138 -17.71 -8.34 11.52
C ALA A 138 -17.20 -9.18 10.34
N GLN A 139 -17.01 -8.54 9.19
CA GLN A 139 -16.33 -9.16 8.07
C GLN A 139 -14.86 -9.26 8.48
N ARG A 140 -14.34 -10.49 8.47
CA ARG A 140 -12.97 -10.82 8.86
C ARG A 140 -12.00 -9.77 8.28
N PRO A 141 -11.18 -9.09 9.11
CA PRO A 141 -10.27 -8.02 8.67
C PRO A 141 -9.38 -8.41 7.47
N TRP A 142 -9.15 -9.71 7.30
CA TRP A 142 -8.28 -10.28 6.29
C TRP A 142 -8.86 -10.32 4.86
N LEU A 143 -10.19 -10.29 4.67
CA LEU A 143 -10.76 -10.30 3.31
C LEU A 143 -10.44 -9.01 2.54
N TRP A 144 -10.33 -7.87 3.22
CA TRP A 144 -9.96 -6.60 2.58
C TRP A 144 -8.47 -6.50 2.24
N ALA A 145 -7.62 -7.23 2.97
CA ALA A 145 -6.20 -7.28 2.64
C ALA A 145 -5.97 -8.00 1.29
N CYS A 146 -6.77 -9.01 0.96
CA CYS A 146 -6.59 -9.82 -0.26
C CYS A 146 -7.15 -9.15 -1.54
N ASP A 147 -8.23 -8.37 -1.43
CA ASP A 147 -8.86 -7.71 -2.59
C ASP A 147 -7.91 -6.75 -3.32
N THR A 148 -6.92 -6.19 -2.59
CA THR A 148 -5.88 -5.32 -3.15
C THR A 148 -4.50 -5.98 -3.24
N CYS A 149 -4.35 -7.23 -2.77
CA CYS A 149 -3.05 -7.90 -2.70
C CYS A 149 -2.65 -8.55 -4.04
N SER A 150 -3.58 -9.10 -4.83
CA SER A 150 -3.27 -9.87 -6.05
C SER A 150 -2.08 -10.84 -5.87
N ASP A 151 -1.97 -11.45 -4.69
CA ASP A 151 -0.92 -12.40 -4.33
C ASP A 151 -1.47 -13.82 -4.46
N PRO A 152 -0.79 -14.72 -5.18
CA PRO A 152 -1.31 -16.04 -5.46
C PRO A 152 -1.39 -16.93 -4.21
N ASP A 153 -0.56 -16.72 -3.18
CA ASP A 153 -0.69 -17.41 -1.89
C ASP A 153 -1.92 -16.94 -1.11
N CYS A 154 -2.18 -15.63 -1.11
CA CYS A 154 -3.36 -15.02 -0.51
C CYS A 154 -4.65 -15.49 -1.20
N GLU A 155 -4.69 -15.51 -2.54
CA GLU A 155 -5.82 -16.01 -3.32
C GLU A 155 -6.06 -17.50 -3.06
N ARG A 156 -5.01 -18.32 -3.03
CA ARG A 156 -5.12 -19.76 -2.69
C ARG A 156 -5.68 -19.98 -1.30
N ARG A 157 -5.22 -19.23 -0.30
CA ARG A 157 -5.74 -19.30 1.07
C ARG A 157 -7.20 -18.84 1.16
N LEU A 158 -7.54 -17.70 0.54
CA LEU A 158 -8.92 -17.20 0.50
C LEU A 158 -9.86 -18.23 -0.15
N LEU A 159 -9.47 -18.78 -1.29
CA LEU A 159 -10.26 -19.80 -1.98
C LEU A 159 -10.40 -21.06 -1.13
N SER A 160 -9.34 -21.49 -0.45
CA SER A 160 -9.37 -22.66 0.43
C SER A 160 -10.32 -22.46 1.61
N ASP A 161 -10.27 -21.28 2.25
CA ASP A 161 -11.17 -20.90 3.34
C ASP A 161 -12.63 -20.83 2.89
N LEU A 162 -12.88 -20.24 1.71
CA LEU A 162 -14.22 -20.19 1.11
C LEU A 162 -14.76 -21.59 0.82
N LEU A 163 -13.94 -22.48 0.26
CA LEU A 163 -14.32 -23.87 0.00
C LEU A 163 -14.62 -24.63 1.31
N ALA A 164 -13.82 -24.43 2.36
CA ALA A 164 -14.04 -25.05 3.67
C ALA A 164 -15.33 -24.55 4.35
N SER A 165 -15.63 -23.25 4.26
CA SER A 165 -16.85 -22.66 4.83
C SER A 165 -18.14 -23.15 4.16
N ARG A 166 -18.08 -23.51 2.87
CA ARG A 166 -19.22 -24.07 2.12
C ARG A 166 -19.45 -25.55 2.38
N ALA A 167 -18.46 -26.23 2.95
CA ALA A 167 -18.53 -27.65 3.29
C ALA A 167 -18.98 -27.90 4.73
N SER A 168 -19.27 -26.83 5.50
CA SER A 168 -19.71 -26.87 6.91
C SER A 168 -21.20 -26.59 7.05
#